data_AF-A0A950JHI0-F1
#
_entry.id   AF-A0A950JHI0-F1
#
_cell.length_a   1.000
_cell.length_b   1.000
_cell.length_c   1.000
_cell.angle_alpha   90.00
_cell.angle_beta   90.00
_cell.angle_gamma   90.00
#
_symmetry.space_group_name_H-M   'P 1'
#
loop_
_entity.id
_entity.type
_entity.pdbx_description
1 polymer ?
#
loop_
_entity_poly.entity_id
_entity_poly.type
_entity_poly.pdbx_seq_one_letter_code
_entity_poly.pdbx_strand_id
1 'polypeptide(L)'
;MSEEPFIISLGGKTWSVPHLPFRAIKAIQPALFDVYLAAGGSSMSAESVARLSEAQLDRLAEATWRAIAFVEPELSLVNFLDLPFSVGELIKAFPSVAKAVGLRPGAVEDQATPPATQEASQNAGKSISTP
;
A
#
# COMPACT_ATOMS: atom_id res chain seq x y z
N MET A 1 -5.26 2.92 19.25
CA MET A 1 -6.32 2.83 18.23
C MET A 1 -6.28 1.42 17.69
N SER A 2 -7.35 0.64 17.84
CA SER A 2 -7.42 -0.69 17.23
C SER A 2 -7.53 -0.48 15.72
N GLU A 3 -6.47 -0.79 14.97
CA GLU A 3 -6.56 -0.76 13.51
C GLU A 3 -7.51 -1.88 13.08
N GLU A 4 -8.64 -1.52 12.47
CA GLU A 4 -9.54 -2.50 11.88
C GLU A 4 -8.81 -3.28 10.77
N PRO A 5 -8.96 -4.61 10.71
CA PRO A 5 -8.35 -5.41 9.66
C PRO A 5 -8.96 -5.10 8.29
N PHE A 6 -8.14 -5.18 7.25
CA PHE A 6 -8.54 -5.01 5.86
C PHE A 6 -9.06 -6.34 5.30
N ILE A 7 -10.26 -6.30 4.73
CA ILE A 7 -10.90 -7.50 4.20
C ILE A 7 -10.46 -7.75 2.76
N ILE A 8 -9.95 -8.94 2.49
CA ILE A 8 -9.67 -9.47 1.15
C ILE A 8 -10.63 -10.62 0.89
N SER A 9 -11.32 -10.61 -0.27
CA SER A 9 -12.23 -11.70 -0.68
C SER A 9 -11.90 -12.15 -2.09
N LEU A 10 -11.56 -13.44 -2.25
CA LEU A 10 -11.16 -14.06 -3.52
C LEU A 10 -11.64 -15.51 -3.54
N GLY A 11 -12.23 -15.95 -4.66
CA GLY A 11 -12.53 -17.37 -4.90
C GLY A 11 -13.42 -18.00 -3.82
N GLY A 12 -14.38 -17.22 -3.30
CA GLY A 12 -15.29 -17.64 -2.23
C GLY A 12 -14.68 -17.69 -0.83
N LYS A 13 -13.42 -17.28 -0.65
CA LYS A 13 -12.75 -17.17 0.64
C LYS A 13 -12.59 -15.71 1.05
N THR A 14 -12.51 -15.48 2.37
CA THR A 14 -12.32 -14.16 2.96
C THR A 14 -11.22 -14.20 4.01
N TRP A 15 -10.33 -13.20 3.96
CA TRP A 15 -9.24 -13.02 4.91
C TRP A 15 -9.32 -11.63 5.54
N SER A 16 -9.09 -11.60 6.86
CA SER A 16 -8.92 -10.37 7.62
C SER A 16 -7.43 -10.09 7.79
N VAL A 17 -6.90 -9.16 6.98
CA VAL A 17 -5.46 -8.85 6.95
C VAL A 17 -5.20 -7.58 7.78
N PRO A 18 -4.36 -7.63 8.82
CA PRO A 18 -4.03 -6.45 9.60
C PRO A 18 -3.10 -5.52 8.80
N HIS A 19 -2.75 -4.37 9.39
CA HIS A 19 -1.56 -3.66 8.93
C HIS A 19 -0.34 -4.57 9.06
N LEU A 20 0.43 -4.71 7.98
CA LEU A 20 1.55 -5.63 7.95
C LEU A 20 2.77 -5.05 8.69
N PRO A 21 3.63 -5.90 9.27
CA PRO A 21 4.89 -5.44 9.85
C PRO A 21 5.85 -4.98 8.75
N PHE A 22 6.79 -4.10 9.11
CA PHE A 22 7.76 -3.51 8.18
C PHE A 22 8.47 -4.52 7.27
N ARG A 23 8.81 -5.71 7.79
CA ARG A 23 9.45 -6.77 7.01
C ARG A 23 8.57 -7.26 5.85
N ALA A 24 7.28 -7.44 6.09
CA ALA A 24 6.32 -7.85 5.08
C ALA A 24 6.04 -6.70 4.10
N ILE A 25 5.93 -5.47 4.61
CA ILE A 25 5.79 -4.26 3.77
C ILE A 25 6.92 -4.18 2.74
N LYS A 26 8.18 -4.29 3.17
CA LYS A 26 9.35 -4.26 2.27
C LYS A 26 9.31 -5.33 1.17
N ALA A 27 8.68 -6.46 1.45
CA ALA A 27 8.60 -7.57 0.51
C ALA A 27 7.44 -7.46 -0.49
N ILE A 28 6.45 -6.59 -0.23
CA ILE A 28 5.19 -6.51 -0.98
C ILE A 28 5.06 -5.15 -1.67
N GLN A 29 5.34 -4.08 -0.94
CA GLN A 29 5.04 -2.70 -1.36
C GLN A 29 5.72 -2.30 -2.68
N PRO A 30 6.98 -2.65 -2.99
CA PRO A 30 7.59 -2.27 -4.26
C PRO A 30 6.86 -2.86 -5.48
N ALA A 31 6.54 -4.16 -5.44
CA ALA A 31 5.80 -4.81 -6.52
C ALA A 31 4.39 -4.24 -6.67
N LEU A 32 3.72 -3.96 -5.54
CA LEU A 32 2.39 -3.37 -5.54
C LEU A 32 2.41 -1.91 -6.04
N PHE A 33 3.47 -1.16 -5.76
CA PHE A 33 3.64 0.21 -6.23
C PHE A 33 3.84 0.28 -7.74
N ASP A 34 4.59 -0.67 -8.32
CA ASP A 34 4.70 -0.77 -9.78
C ASP A 34 3.34 -1.01 -10.44
N VAL A 35 2.52 -1.89 -9.86
CA VAL A 35 1.14 -2.13 -10.32
C VAL A 35 0.27 -0.89 -10.15
N TYR A 36 0.40 -0.18 -9.02
CA TYR A 36 -0.30 1.08 -8.77
C TYR A 36 0.00 2.13 -9.83
N LEU A 37 1.29 2.33 -10.16
CA LEU A 37 1.70 3.28 -11.20
C LEU A 37 1.15 2.89 -12.57
N ALA A 38 1.23 1.61 -12.92
CA ALA A 38 0.68 1.11 -14.18
C ALA A 38 -0.84 1.25 -14.27
N ALA A 39 -1.52 1.12 -13.13
CA ALA A 39 -2.95 1.34 -13.02
C ALA A 39 -3.34 2.82 -13.05
N GLY A 40 -2.42 3.77 -13.23
CA GLY A 40 -2.71 5.21 -13.29
C GLY A 40 -2.52 5.96 -11.97
N GLY A 41 -1.94 5.31 -10.95
CA GLY A 41 -1.59 5.92 -9.68
C GLY A 41 -2.78 6.56 -8.98
N SER A 42 -2.68 7.86 -8.68
CA SER A 42 -3.75 8.60 -8.00
C SER A 42 -5.02 8.75 -8.86
N SER A 43 -4.90 8.54 -10.17
CA SER A 43 -5.99 8.56 -11.14
C SER A 43 -6.46 7.16 -11.56
N MET A 44 -6.22 6.15 -10.72
CA MET A 44 -6.62 4.77 -10.98
C MET A 44 -8.13 4.65 -11.24
N SER A 45 -8.48 4.03 -12.36
CA SER A 45 -9.86 3.79 -12.80
C SER A 45 -10.07 2.31 -13.10
N ALA A 46 -11.33 1.86 -13.14
CA ALA A 46 -11.63 0.48 -13.55
C ALA A 46 -11.08 0.16 -14.95
N GLU A 47 -11.03 1.16 -15.84
CA GLU A 47 -10.52 1.00 -17.21
C GLU A 47 -8.99 0.87 -17.24
N SER A 48 -8.24 1.70 -16.51
CA SER A 48 -6.78 1.58 -16.46
C SER A 48 -6.34 0.26 -15.85
N VAL A 49 -7.11 -0.24 -14.89
CA VAL A 49 -6.87 -1.53 -14.25
C VAL A 49 -7.20 -2.71 -15.16
N ALA A 50 -8.23 -2.59 -16.00
CA ALA A 50 -8.53 -3.61 -17.01
C ALA A 50 -7.44 -3.72 -18.11
N ARG A 51 -6.55 -2.72 -18.21
CA ARG A 51 -5.43 -2.69 -19.16
C ARG A 51 -4.10 -3.15 -18.56
N LEU A 52 -4.09 -3.62 -17.30
CA LEU A 52 -2.89 -4.19 -16.70
C LEU A 52 -2.38 -5.36 -17.55
N SER A 53 -1.07 -5.44 -17.73
CA SER A 53 -0.46 -6.58 -18.44
C SER A 53 -0.51 -7.84 -17.59
N GLU A 54 -0.35 -9.01 -18.24
CA GLU A 54 -0.25 -10.30 -17.56
C GLU A 54 0.79 -10.27 -16.42
N ALA A 55 2.00 -9.76 -16.71
CA ALA A 55 3.05 -9.61 -15.71
C ALA A 55 2.66 -8.71 -14.51
N GLN A 56 1.77 -7.74 -14.70
CA GLN A 56 1.27 -6.89 -13.61
C GLN A 56 0.18 -7.59 -12.81
N LEU A 57 -0.67 -8.38 -13.47
CA LEU A 57 -1.64 -9.23 -12.80
C LEU A 57 -0.95 -10.32 -11.95
N ASP A 58 0.12 -10.92 -12.47
CA ASP A 58 0.93 -11.88 -11.71
C ASP A 58 1.57 -11.24 -10.48
N ARG A 59 2.14 -10.05 -10.62
CA ARG A 59 2.69 -9.29 -9.49
C ARG A 59 1.63 -8.92 -8.46
N LEU A 60 0.43 -8.56 -8.92
CA LEU A 60 -0.70 -8.29 -8.03
C LEU A 60 -1.16 -9.55 -7.30
N ALA A 61 -1.23 -10.68 -7.99
CA ALA A 61 -1.56 -11.97 -7.41
C ALA A 61 -0.53 -12.38 -6.35
N GLU A 62 0.76 -12.25 -6.66
CA GLU A 62 1.84 -12.55 -5.72
C GLU A 62 1.83 -11.61 -4.51
N ALA A 63 1.65 -10.30 -4.72
CA ALA A 63 1.56 -9.32 -3.63
C ALA A 63 0.36 -9.62 -2.71
N THR A 64 -0.78 -9.98 -3.29
CA THR A 64 -2.00 -10.36 -2.57
C THR A 64 -1.78 -11.65 -1.78
N TRP A 65 -1.19 -12.67 -2.40
CA TRP A 65 -0.80 -13.90 -1.72
C TRP A 65 0.13 -13.63 -0.54
N ARG A 66 1.20 -12.84 -0.72
CA ARG A 66 2.14 -12.52 0.36
C ARG A 66 1.46 -11.81 1.54
N ALA A 67 0.48 -10.95 1.27
CA ALA A 67 -0.31 -10.29 2.31
C ALA A 67 -1.20 -11.29 3.07
N ILE A 68 -1.86 -12.21 2.36
CA ILE A 68 -2.70 -13.27 2.95
C ILE A 68 -1.84 -14.29 3.72
N ALA A 69 -0.71 -14.72 3.16
CA ALA A 69 0.19 -15.69 3.76
C ALA A 69 0.78 -15.21 5.10
N PHE A 70 0.71 -13.90 5.38
CA PHE A 70 1.04 -13.38 6.71
C PHE A 70 0.04 -13.82 7.79
N VAL A 71 -1.25 -13.92 7.46
CA VAL A 71 -2.31 -14.37 8.37
C VAL A 71 -2.66 -15.85 8.21
N GLU A 72 -2.34 -16.45 7.07
CA GLU A 72 -2.51 -17.88 6.79
C GLU A 72 -1.19 -18.49 6.27
N PRO A 73 -0.23 -18.82 7.17
CA PRO A 73 1.11 -19.27 6.77
C PRO A 73 1.15 -20.58 5.97
N GLU A 74 0.11 -21.41 6.11
CA GLU A 74 -0.03 -22.70 5.41
C GLU A 74 -0.46 -22.54 3.95
N LEU A 75 -0.89 -21.33 3.54
CA LEU A 75 -1.30 -21.05 2.17
C LEU A 75 -0.08 -20.91 1.26
N SER A 76 0.23 -21.96 0.50
CA SER A 76 1.26 -21.89 -0.54
C SER A 76 0.82 -21.01 -1.72
N LEU A 77 1.78 -20.46 -2.47
CA LEU A 77 1.48 -19.68 -3.67
C LEU A 77 0.72 -20.50 -4.71
N VAL A 78 1.09 -21.78 -4.90
CA VAL A 78 0.40 -22.68 -5.84
C VAL A 78 -1.07 -22.86 -5.45
N ASN A 79 -1.33 -23.17 -4.18
CA ASN A 79 -2.70 -23.36 -3.69
C ASN A 79 -3.52 -22.07 -3.76
N PHE A 80 -2.88 -20.91 -3.63
CA PHE A 80 -3.53 -19.62 -3.82
C PHE A 80 -3.91 -19.41 -5.30
N LEU A 81 -3.02 -19.67 -6.25
CA LEU A 81 -3.30 -19.49 -7.67
C LEU A 81 -4.32 -20.51 -8.21
N ASP A 82 -4.46 -21.66 -7.56
CA ASP A 82 -5.50 -22.65 -7.88
C ASP A 82 -6.90 -22.28 -7.35
N LEU A 83 -7.03 -21.18 -6.59
CA LEU A 83 -8.34 -20.69 -6.15
C LEU A 83 -9.18 -20.22 -7.35
N PRO A 84 -10.50 -20.41 -7.33
CA PRO A 84 -11.38 -20.04 -8.45
C PRO A 84 -11.71 -18.54 -8.44
N PHE A 85 -10.72 -17.66 -8.28
CA PHE A 85 -10.92 -16.22 -8.35
C PHE A 85 -10.77 -15.68 -9.77
N SER A 86 -11.49 -14.60 -10.06
CA SER A 86 -11.33 -13.88 -11.34
C SER A 86 -10.34 -12.73 -11.20
N VAL A 87 -9.80 -12.27 -12.33
CA VAL A 87 -8.99 -11.02 -12.38
C VAL A 87 -9.76 -9.84 -11.78
N GLY A 88 -11.08 -9.77 -11.98
CA GLY A 88 -11.93 -8.73 -11.40
C GLY A 88 -12.01 -8.78 -9.87
N GLU A 89 -11.93 -9.97 -9.27
CA GLU A 89 -11.85 -10.09 -7.81
C GLU A 89 -10.47 -9.64 -7.29
N LEU A 90 -9.40 -10.04 -7.99
CA LEU A 90 -8.04 -9.62 -7.65
C LEU A 90 -7.87 -8.10 -7.68
N ILE A 91 -8.48 -7.45 -8.67
CA ILE A 91 -8.55 -5.99 -8.79
C ILE A 91 -9.29 -5.36 -7.60
N LYS A 92 -10.44 -5.94 -7.20
CA LYS A 92 -11.20 -5.47 -6.04
C LYS A 92 -10.45 -5.63 -4.72
N ALA A 93 -9.54 -6.61 -4.63
CA ALA A 93 -8.69 -6.81 -3.47
C ALA A 93 -7.55 -5.77 -3.36
N PHE A 94 -7.14 -5.16 -4.48
CA PHE A 94 -6.02 -4.22 -4.52
C PHE A 94 -6.07 -3.14 -3.42
N PRO A 95 -7.18 -2.41 -3.20
CA PRO A 95 -7.21 -1.34 -2.18
C PRO A 95 -6.98 -1.86 -0.75
N SER A 96 -7.46 -3.07 -0.44
CA SER A 96 -7.24 -3.70 0.86
C SER A 96 -5.78 -4.09 1.05
N VAL A 97 -5.16 -4.68 0.03
CA VAL A 97 -3.73 -5.03 0.04
C VAL A 97 -2.87 -3.77 0.15
N ALA A 98 -3.21 -2.71 -0.61
CA ALA A 98 -2.51 -1.42 -0.58
C ALA A 98 -2.53 -0.81 0.82
N LYS A 99 -3.70 -0.78 1.48
CA LYS A 99 -3.81 -0.28 2.85
C LYS A 99 -3.04 -1.14 3.85
N ALA A 100 -3.10 -2.47 3.71
CA ALA A 100 -2.36 -3.40 4.58
C ALA A 100 -0.85 -3.17 4.53
N VAL A 101 -0.32 -2.72 3.39
CA VAL A 101 1.11 -2.42 3.22
C VAL A 101 1.46 -0.94 3.38
N GLY A 102 0.53 -0.12 3.87
CA GLY A 102 0.74 1.31 4.09
C GLY A 102 0.85 2.14 2.80
N LEU A 103 0.43 1.60 1.64
CA LEU A 103 0.39 2.35 0.39
C LEU A 103 -0.88 3.24 0.37
N ARG A 104 -0.69 4.55 0.52
CA ARG A 104 -1.76 5.55 0.46
C ARG A 104 -1.79 6.26 -0.89
N PRO A 105 -2.94 6.35 -1.57
CA PRO A 105 -3.09 7.25 -2.71
C PRO A 105 -2.80 8.69 -2.26
N GLY A 106 -1.80 9.34 -2.87
CA GLY A 106 -1.38 10.71 -2.53
C GLY A 106 -0.06 10.86 -1.77
N ALA A 107 0.58 9.76 -1.33
CA ALA A 107 1.85 9.84 -0.59
C ALA A 107 3.08 10.29 -1.42
N VAL A 108 2.92 10.51 -2.73
CA VAL A 108 4.00 10.99 -3.60
C VAL A 108 4.08 12.53 -3.65
N GLU A 109 3.10 13.25 -3.10
CA GLU A 109 3.10 14.73 -3.06
C GLU A 109 3.78 15.32 -1.81
N ASP A 110 4.03 14.53 -0.77
CA ASP A 110 4.54 15.03 0.53
C ASP A 110 6.07 14.92 0.72
N GLN A 111 6.84 14.58 -0.33
CA GLN A 111 8.32 14.56 -0.26
C GLN A 111 8.99 15.83 -0.82
N ALA A 112 8.31 16.98 -0.76
CA ALA A 112 8.89 18.28 -1.10
C ALA A 112 8.62 19.37 -0.07
N THR A 113 8.54 19.04 1.23
CA THR A 113 8.59 20.07 2.28
C THR A 113 9.45 19.57 3.45
N PRO A 114 10.66 20.13 3.67
CA PRO A 114 11.39 19.85 4.91
C PRO A 114 10.54 20.32 6.11
N PRO A 115 10.61 19.63 7.26
CA PRO A 115 9.85 20.03 8.44
C PRO A 115 10.28 21.45 8.83
N ALA A 116 9.32 22.37 8.85
CA ALA A 116 9.52 23.68 9.43
C ALA A 116 9.88 23.48 10.91
N THR A 117 11.16 23.68 11.23
CA THR A 117 11.63 23.87 12.59
C THR A 117 10.79 24.99 13.20
N GLN A 118 9.88 24.63 14.12
CA GLN A 118 9.32 25.57 15.07
C GLN A 118 10.45 26.00 16.02
N GLU A 119 11.29 26.92 15.57
CA GLU A 119 12.13 27.69 16.47
C GLU A 119 11.24 28.72 17.17
N ALA A 120 10.83 28.34 18.38
CA ALA A 120 10.22 29.21 19.35
C ALA A 120 11.05 30.50 19.47
N SER A 121 10.43 31.63 19.15
CA SER A 121 10.98 32.96 19.39
C SER A 121 11.26 33.14 20.88
N GLN A 122 12.52 32.98 21.29
CA GLN A 122 13.01 33.54 22.54
C GLN A 122 13.64 34.89 22.25
N ASN A 123 12.81 35.91 22.43
CA ASN A 123 13.17 37.31 22.52
C ASN A 123 14.08 37.52 23.74
N ALA A 124 15.39 37.69 23.53
CA ALA A 124 16.33 38.08 24.57
C ALA A 124 17.41 39.00 24.01
N GLY A 125 17.11 40.30 24.02
CA GLY A 125 18.01 41.40 24.37
C GLY A 125 19.36 41.51 23.66
N LYS A 126 19.44 42.43 22.69
CA LYS A 126 20.66 43.22 22.47
C LYS A 126 20.38 44.49 21.65
N SER A 127 20.34 45.63 22.31
CA SER A 127 20.66 46.92 21.69
C SER A 127 21.69 47.61 22.55
N ILE A 128 22.93 47.61 22.04
CA ILE A 128 24.06 48.38 22.57
C ILE A 128 24.43 49.40 21.48
N SER A 129 24.55 50.64 21.94
CA SER A 129 25.43 51.73 21.50
C SER A 129 25.27 52.46 20.16
N THR A 130 24.82 53.72 20.30
CA THR A 130 25.47 55.02 19.99
C THR A 130 26.29 55.22 18.71
N PRO A 131 26.14 56.38 18.03
CA PRO A 131 27.24 57.10 17.40
C PRO A 131 27.98 58.03 18.38
#